data_AF-A0A2L1U9Y7-F1
#
_entry.id   AF-A0A2L1U9Y7-F1
#
_cell.length_a   1.000
_cell.length_b   1.000
_cell.length_c   1.000
_cell.angle_alpha   90.00
_cell.angle_beta   90.00
_cell.angle_gamma   90.00
#
_symmetry.space_group_name_H-M   'P 1'
#
loop_
_entity.id
_entity.type
_entity.pdbx_description
1 polymer ?
#
loop_
_entity_poly.entity_id
_entity_poly.type
_entity_poly.pdbx_seq_one_letter_code
_entity_poly.pdbx_strand_id
1 'polypeptide(L)'
;MKNKNKQNRKAFADTEFASEAGANTTAADTEFASEAGANRTAADTEFASEAGANTTAADTEFASEAGANRTAADTEFASEAGANRTAADTEFASEVRANRTSADTEFANEVTSKQNRCGH
;
A
#
# COMPACT_ATOMS: atom_id res chain seq x y z
N MET A 1 6.37 22.82 29.29
CA MET A 1 5.46 21.83 28.68
C MET A 1 6.14 21.23 27.46
N LYS A 2 6.55 19.95 27.48
CA LYS A 2 7.17 19.30 26.32
C LYS A 2 6.06 18.94 25.35
N ASN A 3 6.08 19.53 24.16
CA ASN A 3 5.12 19.30 23.08
C ASN A 3 5.16 17.81 22.70
N LYS A 4 4.10 17.04 23.03
CA LYS A 4 4.00 15.60 22.76
C LYS A 4 3.75 15.27 21.29
N ASN A 5 3.81 16.25 20.38
CA ASN A 5 3.72 16.04 18.94
C ASN A 5 5.08 15.68 18.32
N LYS A 6 5.77 14.69 18.89
CA LYS A 6 6.94 14.07 18.26
C LYS A 6 6.38 12.98 17.37
N GLN A 7 5.96 13.37 16.17
CA GLN A 7 5.57 12.48 15.08
C GLN A 7 6.54 11.29 15.07
N ASN A 8 6.04 10.08 15.31
CA ASN A 8 6.83 8.85 15.44
C ASN A 8 7.38 8.48 14.06
N ARG A 9 8.36 9.25 13.57
CA ARG A 9 9.02 9.07 12.28
C ARG A 9 10.26 8.20 12.44
N LYS A 10 10.28 7.05 11.75
CA LYS A 10 11.44 6.15 11.68
C LYS A 10 11.96 6.08 10.26
N ALA A 11 13.28 6.07 10.10
CA ALA A 11 13.96 5.96 8.82
C ALA A 11 14.93 4.79 8.88
N PHE A 12 14.85 3.91 7.88
CA PHE A 12 15.68 2.72 7.73
C PHE A 12 16.25 2.68 6.31
N ALA A 13 17.38 1.98 6.13
CA ALA A 13 17.83 1.60 4.79
C ALA A 13 17.04 0.37 4.36
N ASP A 14 17.24 -0.73 5.08
CA ASP A 14 16.54 -1.99 4.87
C ASP A 14 15.80 -2.40 6.14
N THR A 15 14.66 -3.06 5.99
CA THR A 15 13.91 -3.60 7.12
C THR A 15 13.26 -4.92 6.75
N GLU A 16 13.72 -6.01 7.35
CA GLU A 16 13.07 -7.32 7.21
C GLU A 16 11.63 -7.27 7.76
N PHE A 17 11.42 -6.62 8.91
CA PHE A 17 10.10 -6.53 9.56
C PHE A 17 9.79 -5.12 10.05
N ALA A 18 8.79 -4.49 9.42
CA ALA A 18 8.21 -3.23 9.84
C ALA A 18 6.78 -3.47 10.35
N SER A 19 6.53 -3.15 11.63
CA SER A 19 5.18 -3.20 12.20
C SER A 19 4.91 -1.95 13.01
N GLU A 20 3.93 -1.15 12.59
CA GLU A 20 3.65 0.13 13.21
C GLU A 20 2.14 0.41 13.32
N ALA A 21 1.78 1.09 14.40
CA ALA A 21 0.44 1.60 14.62
C ALA A 21 0.50 3.10 14.93
N GLY A 22 -0.11 3.94 14.09
CA GLY A 22 -0.10 5.40 14.27
C GLY A 22 1.27 6.07 14.11
N ALA A 23 2.24 5.41 13.47
CA ALA A 23 3.57 5.94 13.20
C ALA A 23 3.78 6.23 11.72
N ASN A 24 4.83 7.00 11.41
CA ASN A 24 5.26 7.25 10.04
C ASN A 24 6.61 6.56 9.80
N THR A 25 6.72 5.77 8.75
CA THR A 25 7.92 5.00 8.43
C THR A 25 8.46 5.40 7.07
N THR A 26 9.79 5.40 6.95
CA THR A 26 10.49 5.50 5.69
C THR A 26 11.55 4.42 5.64
N ALA A 27 11.54 3.60 4.61
CA ALA A 27 12.58 2.61 4.31
C ALA A 27 12.98 2.72 2.84
N ALA A 28 14.15 2.21 2.44
CA ALA A 28 14.35 1.87 1.04
C ALA A 28 13.62 0.57 0.76
N ASP A 29 14.01 -0.50 1.44
CA ASP A 29 13.47 -1.84 1.17
C ASP A 29 12.81 -2.42 2.42
N THR A 30 11.65 -3.08 2.24
CA THR A 30 10.95 -3.77 3.33
C THR A 30 10.44 -5.13 2.89
N GLU A 31 10.91 -6.21 3.53
CA GLU A 31 10.43 -7.56 3.20
C GLU A 31 9.00 -7.76 3.73
N PHE A 32 8.77 -7.52 5.02
CA PHE A 32 7.46 -7.64 5.65
C PHE A 32 7.01 -6.36 6.34
N ALA A 33 5.85 -5.86 5.92
CA ALA A 33 5.30 -4.60 6.39
C ALA A 33 3.85 -4.78 6.86
N SER A 34 3.57 -4.46 8.12
CA SER A 34 2.21 -4.49 8.69
C SER A 34 1.87 -3.15 9.34
N GLU A 35 0.85 -2.47 8.84
CA GLU A 35 0.47 -1.14 9.34
C GLU A 35 -1.00 -0.98 9.67
N ALA A 36 -1.27 -0.31 10.79
CA ALA A 36 -2.62 0.04 11.22
C ALA A 36 -2.71 1.53 11.58
N GLY A 37 -3.48 2.30 10.81
CA GLY A 37 -3.59 3.75 11.04
C GLY A 37 -2.26 4.51 10.93
N ALA A 38 -1.31 3.97 10.16
CA ALA A 38 0.05 4.48 10.02
C ALA A 38 0.29 5.02 8.60
N ASN A 39 1.42 5.68 8.36
CA ASN A 39 1.84 6.01 6.99
C ASN A 39 3.25 5.47 6.68
N ARG A 40 3.42 4.87 5.49
CA ARG A 40 4.71 4.37 5.00
C ARG A 40 5.14 5.03 3.72
N THR A 41 6.45 5.21 3.59
CA THR A 41 7.11 5.37 2.31
C THR A 41 8.23 4.33 2.18
N ALA A 42 8.19 3.51 1.14
CA ALA A 42 9.25 2.58 0.77
C ALA A 42 9.63 2.80 -0.71
N ALA A 43 10.81 2.35 -1.13
CA ALA A 43 11.06 2.08 -2.54
C ALA A 43 10.40 0.74 -2.86
N ASP A 44 10.86 -0.34 -2.22
CA ASP A 44 10.39 -1.69 -2.53
C ASP A 44 9.75 -2.35 -1.31
N THR A 45 8.67 -3.10 -1.53
CA THR A 45 8.02 -3.90 -0.49
C THR A 45 7.59 -5.26 -1.00
N GLU A 46 8.09 -6.34 -0.39
CA GLU A 46 7.73 -7.70 -0.81
C GLU A 46 6.33 -8.07 -0.30
N PHE A 47 6.07 -7.89 0.99
CA PHE A 47 4.78 -8.19 1.62
C PHE A 47 4.24 -7.01 2.42
N ALA A 48 3.10 -6.46 2.00
CA ALA A 48 2.43 -5.37 2.67
C ALA A 48 1.01 -5.76 3.12
N SER A 49 0.74 -5.62 4.42
CA SER A 49 -0.58 -5.75 5.02
C SER A 49 -1.00 -4.46 5.72
N GLU A 50 -2.13 -3.88 5.32
CA GLU A 50 -2.52 -2.54 5.74
C GLU A 50 -3.99 -2.47 6.16
N ALA A 51 -4.23 -1.84 7.30
CA ALA A 51 -5.57 -1.58 7.82
C ALA A 51 -5.73 -0.10 8.19
N GLY A 52 -6.50 0.65 7.41
CA GLY A 52 -6.66 2.10 7.63
C GLY A 52 -5.35 2.88 7.55
N ALA A 53 -4.33 2.35 6.87
CA ALA A 53 -3.03 2.98 6.68
C ALA A 53 -2.96 3.70 5.32
N ASN A 54 -1.95 4.56 5.13
CA ASN A 54 -1.61 5.08 3.81
C ASN A 54 -0.17 4.74 3.44
N THR A 55 0.03 4.16 2.27
CA THR A 55 1.36 3.71 1.85
C THR A 55 1.73 4.21 0.48
N THR A 56 3.02 4.47 0.32
CA THR A 56 3.64 4.81 -0.95
C THR A 56 4.83 3.91 -1.15
N ALA A 57 4.84 3.14 -2.23
CA ALA A 57 5.97 2.34 -2.69
C ALA A 57 6.26 2.69 -4.16
N ALA A 58 7.47 2.40 -4.63
CA ALA A 58 7.68 2.22 -6.06
C ALA A 58 7.10 0.86 -6.45
N ASP A 59 7.62 -0.21 -5.85
CA ASP A 59 7.25 -1.58 -6.22
C ASP A 59 6.66 -2.35 -5.04
N THR A 60 5.64 -3.16 -5.32
CA THR A 60 5.05 -4.05 -4.31
C THR A 60 4.70 -5.42 -4.89
N GLU A 61 5.27 -6.49 -4.35
CA GLU A 61 4.98 -7.85 -4.84
C GLU A 61 3.62 -8.34 -4.33
N PHE A 62 3.42 -8.34 -3.01
CA PHE A 62 2.20 -8.81 -2.37
C PHE A 62 1.58 -7.75 -1.47
N ALA A 63 0.29 -7.51 -1.71
CA ALA A 63 -0.41 -6.37 -1.18
C ALA A 63 -1.79 -6.79 -0.66
N SER A 64 -2.04 -6.60 0.64
CA SER A 64 -3.34 -6.83 1.27
C SER A 64 -3.81 -5.58 2.01
N GLU A 65 -4.96 -5.04 1.63
CA GLU A 65 -5.49 -3.78 2.15
C GLU A 65 -6.93 -3.91 2.65
N ALA A 66 -7.19 -3.37 3.84
CA ALA A 66 -8.53 -3.23 4.39
C ALA A 66 -8.78 -1.78 4.83
N GLY A 67 -9.60 -1.06 4.08
CA GLY A 67 -9.87 0.36 4.35
C GLY A 67 -8.63 1.26 4.29
N ALA A 68 -7.58 0.82 3.59
CA ALA A 68 -6.32 1.55 3.43
C ALA A 68 -6.29 2.34 2.11
N ASN A 69 -5.26 3.16 1.94
CA ASN A 69 -4.94 3.78 0.65
C ASN A 69 -3.50 3.50 0.25
N ARG A 70 -3.28 2.95 -0.94
CA ARG A 70 -1.95 2.70 -1.49
C ARG A 70 -1.70 3.48 -2.77
N THR A 71 -0.47 3.95 -2.92
CA THR A 71 0.11 4.39 -4.19
C THR A 71 1.36 3.57 -4.48
N ALA A 72 1.40 2.91 -5.63
CA ALA A 72 2.58 2.20 -6.15
C ALA A 72 2.84 2.64 -7.60
N ALA A 73 4.05 2.43 -8.11
CA ALA A 73 4.26 2.35 -9.55
C ALA A 73 3.77 0.98 -10.02
N ASP A 74 4.36 -0.09 -9.49
CA ASP A 74 4.08 -1.46 -9.91
C ASP A 74 3.54 -2.30 -8.76
N THR A 75 2.57 -3.17 -9.06
CA THR A 75 2.03 -4.12 -8.08
C THR A 75 1.75 -5.48 -8.70
N GLU A 76 2.39 -6.55 -8.22
CA GLU A 76 2.16 -7.87 -8.79
C GLU A 76 0.85 -8.50 -8.30
N PHE A 77 0.65 -8.59 -6.99
CA PHE A 77 -0.55 -9.18 -6.39
C PHE A 77 -1.21 -8.25 -5.37
N ALA A 78 -2.42 -7.79 -5.68
CA ALA A 78 -3.22 -6.96 -4.78
C ALA A 78 -4.53 -7.64 -4.37
N SER A 79 -4.84 -7.57 -3.09
CA SER A 79 -6.13 -7.94 -2.50
C SER A 79 -6.67 -6.79 -1.65
N GLU A 80 -7.83 -6.27 -2.01
CA GLU A 80 -8.38 -5.05 -1.42
C GLU A 80 -9.82 -5.25 -0.96
N ALA A 81 -10.09 -4.82 0.27
CA ALA A 81 -11.42 -4.77 0.85
C ALA A 81 -11.73 -3.36 1.38
N GLY A 82 -12.61 -2.62 0.67
CA GLY A 82 -12.95 -1.25 1.07
C GLY A 82 -11.78 -0.26 0.97
N ALA A 83 -10.73 -0.60 0.23
CA ALA A 83 -9.51 0.19 0.09
C ALA A 83 -9.52 1.04 -1.19
N ASN A 84 -8.55 1.96 -1.31
CA ASN A 84 -8.27 2.65 -2.58
C ASN A 84 -6.82 2.44 -3.00
N ARG A 85 -6.61 2.01 -4.24
CA ARG A 85 -5.27 1.90 -4.81
C ARG A 85 -5.09 2.72 -6.07
N THR A 86 -3.90 3.30 -6.19
CA THR A 86 -3.37 3.84 -7.45
C THR A 86 -2.08 3.10 -7.78
N ALA A 87 -2.01 2.51 -8.96
CA ALA A 87 -0.80 1.94 -9.55
C ALA A 87 -0.62 2.45 -10.99
N ALA A 88 0.59 2.41 -11.54
CA ALA A 88 0.76 2.45 -12.98
C ALA A 88 0.38 1.08 -13.54
N ASP A 89 1.07 0.03 -13.08
CA ASP A 89 0.93 -1.33 -13.59
C ASP A 89 0.43 -2.28 -12.50
N THR A 90 -0.39 -3.25 -12.88
CA THR A 90 -0.86 -4.29 -11.97
C THR A 90 -1.05 -5.62 -12.66
N GLU A 91 -0.37 -6.66 -12.20
CA GLU A 91 -0.50 -7.99 -12.78
C GLU A 91 -1.81 -8.65 -12.32
N PHE A 92 -2.04 -8.76 -11.02
CA PHE A 92 -3.20 -9.43 -10.43
C PHE A 92 -3.88 -8.57 -9.36
N ALA A 93 -5.19 -8.37 -9.50
CA ALA A 93 -6.01 -7.67 -8.51
C ALA A 93 -7.27 -8.46 -8.13
N SER A 94 -7.59 -8.47 -6.84
CA SER A 94 -8.84 -8.98 -6.29
C SER A 94 -9.47 -7.94 -5.38
N GLU A 95 -10.68 -7.51 -5.70
CA GLU A 95 -11.29 -6.34 -5.07
C GLU A 95 -12.73 -6.58 -4.59
N VAL A 96 -12.98 -6.20 -3.34
CA VAL A 96 -14.30 -6.19 -2.73
C VAL A 96 -14.59 -4.81 -2.17
N ARG A 97 -15.53 -4.10 -2.80
CA ARG A 97 -15.93 -2.72 -2.44
C ARG A 97 -14.73 -1.75 -2.41
N ALA A 98 -13.70 -2.05 -3.19
CA ALA A 98 -12.52 -1.21 -3.32
C ALA A 98 -12.67 -0.25 -4.52
N ASN A 99 -11.65 0.56 -4.74
CA ASN A 99 -11.57 1.47 -5.86
C ASN A 99 -10.13 1.54 -6.35
N ARG A 100 -9.94 1.28 -7.64
CA ARG A 100 -8.63 1.19 -8.24
C ARG A 100 -8.49 2.11 -9.43
N THR A 101 -7.32 2.73 -9.51
CA THR A 101 -6.82 3.41 -10.69
C THR A 101 -5.53 2.73 -11.14
N SER A 102 -5.49 2.27 -12.38
CA SER A 102 -4.31 1.67 -13.02
C SER A 102 -4.25 2.12 -14.47
N ALA A 103 -3.04 2.32 -15.00
CA ALA A 103 -2.83 2.52 -16.44
C ALA A 103 -2.97 1.17 -17.14
N ASP A 104 -2.22 0.16 -16.69
CA ASP A 104 -2.25 -1.19 -17.23
C ASP A 104 -2.65 -2.21 -16.16
N THR A 105 -3.37 -3.26 -16.59
CA THR A 105 -3.78 -4.36 -15.72
C THR A 105 -3.93 -5.64 -16.50
N GLU A 106 -3.25 -6.71 -16.08
CA GLU A 106 -3.38 -8.00 -16.75
C GLU A 106 -4.61 -8.77 -16.27
N PHE A 107 -4.80 -8.92 -14.96
CA PHE A 107 -5.87 -9.72 -14.37
C PHE A 107 -6.55 -9.01 -13.20
N ALA A 108 -7.89 -8.99 -13.23
CA ALA A 108 -8.70 -8.41 -12.15
C ALA A 108 -9.98 -9.22 -11.88
N ASN A 109 -10.30 -9.39 -10.59
CA ASN A 109 -11.58 -9.91 -10.11
C ASN A 109 -12.24 -8.90 -9.18
N GLU A 110 -13.46 -8.48 -9.49
CA GLU A 110 -14.13 -7.38 -8.79
C GLU A 110 -15.56 -7.78 -8.41
N VAL A 111 -15.87 -7.71 -7.11
CA VAL A 111 -17.21 -8.06 -6.59
C VAL A 111 -18.09 -6.82 -6.42
N THR A 112 -17.51 -5.62 -6.35
CA THR A 112 -18.25 -4.35 -6.11
C THR A 112 -17.41 -3.08 -6.40
N SER A 113 -16.34 -3.17 -7.19
CA SER A 113 -15.37 -2.08 -7.37
C SER A 113 -15.77 -1.03 -8.41
N LYS A 114 -15.21 0.19 -8.31
CA LYS A 114 -15.20 1.19 -9.39
C LYS A 114 -13.80 1.21 -10.01
N GLN A 115 -13.63 0.64 -11.19
CA GLN A 115 -12.36 0.75 -11.91
C GLN A 115 -12.31 2.02 -12.77
N ASN A 116 -11.43 2.96 -12.42
CA ASN A 116 -11.13 4.14 -13.24
C ASN A 116 -10.01 3.78 -14.22
N ARG A 117 -10.36 3.34 -15.43
CA ARG A 117 -9.36 3.10 -16.49
C ARG A 117 -8.80 4.41 -17.01
N CYS A 118 -7.51 4.65 -16.80
CA CYS A 118 -6.78 5.76 -17.41
C CYS A 118 -5.95 5.24 -18.60
N GLY A 119 -6.55 5.26 -19.79
CA GLY A 119 -5.85 5.35 -21.09
C GLY A 119 -5.04 4.16 -21.61
N HIS A 120 -5.57 3.51 -22.64
CA HIS A 120 -4.88 3.31 -23.94
C HIS A 120 -5.92 3.32 -25.06
#